data_AF-A0A6J8DH92-F1
#
_entry.id   AF-A0A6J8DH92-F1
#
_cell.length_a   1.000
_cell.length_b   1.000
_cell.length_c   1.000
_cell.angle_alpha   90.00
_cell.angle_beta   90.00
_cell.angle_gamma   90.00
#
_symmetry.space_group_name_H-M   'P 1'
#
loop_
_entity.id
_entity.type
_entity.pdbx_description
1 polymer ?
#
loop_
_entity_poly.entity_id
_entity_poly.type
_entity_poly.pdbx_seq_one_letter_code
_entity_poly.pdbx_strand_id
1 'polypeptide(L)'
;MNFCNFAKVILSRCTKYTSAINWWNNPDKTNIENPPPSFNTSLTLRTRHENYTNFMRNYPKMQIDYKTMEKRLTRIQSYLTSPKYWQHDNKDGQRQEFYQNLSIYSWTRLSEIEKKKHQLTNCNPYFHKYSFDRDAFLQEIKSKEPGSIVTWSRLAKKYDLKINNRVPLNGGQVLMDFARSKGVRVFQFNKHTRISGRDFKRRVRKSIKRIVKSRVSVPTPRTAHKIHTDVQTRTRTGEINIGMPIAPKTFKKDLISPDGTLTENNRFMEGN
;
A
#
# COMPACT_ATOMS: atom_id res chain seq x y z
N MET A 1 6.39 2.92 -6.17
CA MET A 1 7.31 2.72 -7.30
C MET A 1 6.61 1.81 -8.29
N ASN A 2 6.26 2.33 -9.45
CA ASN A 2 5.26 1.69 -10.32
C ASN A 2 5.86 0.69 -11.31
N PHE A 3 7.07 0.20 -11.07
CA PHE A 3 7.65 -0.83 -11.93
C PHE A 3 6.99 -2.20 -11.72
N CYS A 4 6.91 -2.98 -12.81
CA CYS A 4 6.62 -4.41 -12.78
C CYS A 4 7.53 -5.11 -11.76
N ASN A 5 7.01 -6.08 -10.99
CA ASN A 5 7.90 -6.75 -10.04
C ASN A 5 8.98 -7.59 -10.75
N PHE A 6 8.69 -8.16 -11.93
CA PHE A 6 9.74 -8.75 -12.78
C PHE A 6 10.78 -7.70 -13.20
N ALA A 7 10.36 -6.52 -13.66
CA ALA A 7 11.31 -5.45 -13.98
C ALA A 7 12.14 -5.05 -12.76
N LYS A 8 11.55 -4.92 -11.57
CA LYS A 8 12.30 -4.62 -10.33
C LYS A 8 13.36 -5.67 -10.05
N VAL A 9 12.98 -6.95 -10.10
CA VAL A 9 13.91 -8.05 -9.81
C VAL A 9 14.97 -8.15 -10.89
N ILE A 10 14.62 -8.10 -12.17
CA ILE A 10 15.56 -8.19 -13.28
C ILE A 10 16.49 -6.98 -13.29
N LEU A 11 15.99 -5.74 -13.17
CA LEU A 11 16.81 -4.53 -13.03
C LEU A 11 17.78 -4.68 -11.86
N SER A 12 17.33 -5.20 -10.71
CA SER A 12 18.22 -5.41 -9.57
C SER A 12 19.24 -6.54 -9.79
N ARG A 13 18.87 -7.62 -10.49
CA ARG A 13 19.71 -8.82 -10.70
C ARG A 13 20.73 -8.62 -11.81
N CYS A 14 20.35 -7.97 -12.91
CA CYS A 14 21.26 -7.52 -13.97
C CYS A 14 22.35 -6.60 -13.41
N THR A 15 22.17 -6.05 -12.20
CA THR A 15 23.21 -5.25 -11.55
C THR A 15 24.26 -6.05 -10.79
N LYS A 16 23.99 -7.31 -10.39
CA LYS A 16 24.76 -7.97 -9.31
C LYS A 16 24.99 -9.48 -9.38
N TYR A 17 24.37 -10.24 -10.28
CA TYR A 17 24.47 -11.71 -10.25
C TYR A 17 25.49 -12.21 -11.28
N THR A 18 26.75 -12.35 -10.86
CA THR A 18 27.81 -12.94 -11.70
C THR A 18 27.39 -14.31 -12.21
N SER A 19 26.67 -15.11 -11.41
CA SER A 19 26.13 -16.41 -11.84
C SER A 19 25.05 -16.30 -12.91
N ALA A 20 24.27 -15.20 -13.03
CA ALA A 20 23.33 -15.02 -14.14
C ALA A 20 24.05 -14.57 -15.39
N ILE A 21 25.10 -13.75 -15.25
CA ILE A 21 25.95 -13.36 -16.38
C ILE A 21 26.70 -14.60 -16.90
N ASN A 22 27.26 -15.42 -16.00
CA ASN A 22 27.93 -16.67 -16.34
C ASN A 22 26.95 -17.69 -16.92
N TRP A 23 25.74 -17.83 -16.36
CA TRP A 23 24.67 -18.65 -16.96
C TRP A 23 24.30 -18.16 -18.36
N TRP A 24 24.21 -16.85 -18.53
CA TRP A 24 23.81 -16.23 -19.79
C TRP A 24 24.85 -16.46 -20.89
N ASN A 25 26.12 -16.40 -20.50
CA ASN A 25 27.24 -16.69 -21.38
C ASN A 25 27.48 -18.19 -21.54
N ASN A 26 26.80 -19.05 -20.77
CA ASN A 26 26.90 -20.50 -20.87
C ASN A 26 25.95 -21.02 -21.96
N PRO A 27 26.47 -21.66 -23.03
CA PRO A 27 25.65 -22.18 -24.13
C PRO A 27 24.67 -23.28 -23.69
N ASP A 28 25.01 -24.06 -22.66
CA ASP A 28 24.24 -25.25 -22.26
C ASP A 28 23.08 -24.93 -21.31
N LYS A 29 23.02 -23.69 -20.77
CA LYS A 29 21.94 -23.17 -19.90
C LYS A 29 21.48 -24.12 -18.78
N THR A 30 22.35 -25.01 -18.32
CA THR A 30 22.02 -26.04 -17.32
C THR A 30 21.65 -25.42 -15.96
N ASN A 31 20.90 -26.19 -15.14
CA ASN A 31 20.37 -25.77 -13.84
C ASN A 31 21.48 -25.23 -12.94
N ILE A 32 21.55 -23.91 -12.80
CA ILE A 32 22.31 -23.31 -11.70
C ILE A 32 21.37 -23.29 -10.51
N GLU A 33 21.85 -23.83 -9.39
CA GLU A 33 21.31 -23.52 -8.08
C GLU A 33 21.01 -22.00 -8.00
N ASN A 34 19.94 -21.61 -7.31
CA ASN A 34 19.64 -20.18 -7.12
C ASN A 34 20.26 -19.74 -5.78
N PRO A 35 21.59 -19.49 -5.64
CA PRO A 35 22.09 -18.91 -4.42
C PRO A 35 21.39 -17.56 -4.21
N PRO A 36 21.14 -17.19 -2.94
CA PRO A 36 20.54 -15.92 -2.60
C PRO A 36 21.32 -14.78 -3.27
N PRO A 37 20.64 -13.69 -3.69
CA PRO A 37 21.29 -12.61 -4.42
C PRO A 37 22.39 -11.98 -3.55
N SER A 38 23.66 -12.23 -3.88
CA SER A 38 24.78 -11.48 -3.33
C SER A 38 24.94 -10.19 -4.16
N PHE A 39 25.16 -9.08 -3.46
CA PHE A 39 25.13 -7.77 -4.07
C PHE A 39 26.52 -7.39 -4.62
N ASN A 40 26.89 -7.84 -5.83
CA ASN A 40 28.10 -7.35 -6.51
C ASN A 40 28.00 -5.87 -6.95
N THR A 41 28.75 -4.98 -6.28
CA THR A 41 28.81 -3.55 -6.60
C THR A 41 29.80 -3.20 -7.71
N SER A 42 30.67 -4.12 -8.15
CA SER A 42 31.80 -3.82 -9.05
C SER A 42 31.43 -3.42 -10.47
N LEU A 43 30.24 -3.80 -10.96
CA LEU A 43 29.79 -3.43 -12.30
C LEU A 43 29.37 -1.95 -12.37
N THR A 44 29.87 -1.25 -13.39
CA THR A 44 29.47 0.14 -13.69
C THR A 44 27.98 0.21 -14.06
N LEU A 45 27.34 1.36 -13.83
CA LEU A 45 25.93 1.55 -14.20
C LEU A 45 25.68 1.32 -15.70
N ARG A 46 26.62 1.72 -16.55
CA ARG A 46 26.58 1.53 -18.00
C ARG A 46 26.51 0.05 -18.38
N THR A 47 27.45 -0.75 -17.89
CA THR A 47 27.47 -2.20 -18.15
C THR A 47 26.18 -2.87 -17.70
N ARG A 48 25.61 -2.41 -16.57
CA ARG A 48 24.35 -2.93 -16.04
C ARG A 48 23.15 -2.60 -16.93
N HIS A 49 23.13 -1.39 -17.49
CA HIS A 49 22.11 -0.96 -18.43
C HIS A 49 22.21 -1.70 -19.77
N GLU A 50 23.42 -1.91 -20.28
CA GLU A 50 23.68 -2.70 -21.49
C GLU A 50 23.20 -4.15 -21.32
N ASN A 51 23.54 -4.80 -20.21
CA ASN A 51 23.06 -6.15 -19.88
C ASN A 51 21.53 -6.22 -19.81
N TYR A 52 20.90 -5.24 -19.16
CA TYR A 52 19.44 -5.17 -19.09
C TYR A 52 18.80 -4.99 -20.47
N THR A 53 19.35 -4.08 -21.28
CA THR A 53 18.85 -3.77 -22.62
C THR A 53 18.95 -5.00 -23.53
N ASN A 54 20.05 -5.75 -23.44
CA ASN A 54 20.22 -7.00 -24.16
C ASN A 54 19.18 -8.05 -23.73
N PHE A 55 18.92 -8.19 -22.43
CA PHE A 55 17.91 -9.12 -21.91
C PHE A 55 16.47 -8.76 -22.35
N MET A 56 16.16 -7.45 -22.38
CA MET A 56 14.84 -6.95 -22.76
C MET A 56 14.72 -6.58 -24.24
N ARG A 57 15.69 -6.96 -25.08
CA ARG A 57 15.70 -6.60 -26.52
C ARG A 57 14.43 -7.01 -27.24
N ASN A 58 13.92 -8.20 -26.93
CA ASN A 58 12.70 -8.75 -27.54
C ASN A 58 11.40 -8.28 -26.85
N TYR A 59 11.50 -7.46 -25.79
CA TYR A 59 10.37 -7.02 -24.98
C TYR A 59 10.37 -5.49 -24.84
N PRO A 60 10.06 -4.73 -25.92
CA PRO A 60 10.18 -3.27 -25.93
C PRO A 60 9.36 -2.58 -24.83
N LYS A 61 8.22 -3.16 -24.44
CA LYS A 61 7.36 -2.64 -23.34
C LYS A 61 8.03 -2.72 -21.96
N MET A 62 9.11 -3.47 -21.83
CA MET A 62 9.89 -3.63 -20.59
C MET A 62 11.23 -2.87 -20.65
N GLN A 63 11.59 -2.24 -21.77
CA GLN A 63 12.85 -1.50 -21.88
C GLN A 63 12.83 -0.24 -21.00
N ILE A 64 14.01 0.15 -20.54
CA ILE A 64 14.24 1.35 -19.72
C ILE A 64 15.40 2.12 -20.34
N ASP A 65 15.29 3.44 -20.41
CA ASP A 65 16.41 4.28 -20.83
C ASP A 65 17.43 4.41 -19.69
N TYR A 66 18.68 4.73 -20.06
CA TYR A 66 19.80 4.84 -19.14
C TYR A 66 19.53 5.86 -18.02
N LYS A 67 19.01 7.05 -18.35
CA LYS A 67 18.73 8.13 -17.38
C LYS A 67 17.65 7.71 -16.38
N THR A 68 16.62 6.99 -16.82
CA THR A 68 15.59 6.45 -15.93
C THR A 68 16.17 5.35 -15.04
N MET A 69 17.04 4.48 -15.56
CA MET A 69 17.71 3.47 -14.75
C MET A 69 18.58 4.11 -13.66
N GLU A 70 19.42 5.08 -14.03
CA GLU A 70 20.27 5.85 -13.12
C GLU A 70 19.48 6.45 -11.95
N LYS A 71 18.41 7.19 -12.25
CA LYS A 71 17.58 7.86 -11.24
C LYS A 71 16.82 6.89 -10.32
N ARG A 72 16.55 5.67 -10.78
CA ARG A 72 15.64 4.74 -10.09
C ARG A 72 16.35 3.57 -9.44
N LEU A 73 17.54 3.21 -9.90
CA LEU A 73 18.25 2.00 -9.49
C LEU A 73 18.48 1.95 -7.99
N THR A 74 18.99 3.03 -7.39
CA THR A 74 19.24 3.10 -5.94
C THR A 74 17.97 2.81 -5.14
N ARG A 75 16.85 3.40 -5.55
CA ARG A 75 15.56 3.18 -4.87
C ARG A 75 15.05 1.75 -5.06
N ILE A 76 15.27 1.13 -6.23
CA ILE A 76 14.89 -0.27 -6.49
C ILE A 76 15.73 -1.18 -5.60
N GLN A 77 17.03 -0.92 -5.51
CA GLN A 77 17.95 -1.67 -4.66
C GLN A 77 17.54 -1.57 -3.19
N SER A 78 17.28 -0.35 -2.69
CA SER A 78 16.81 -0.16 -1.30
C SER A 78 15.50 -0.89 -1.02
N TYR A 79 14.55 -0.90 -1.96
CA TYR A 79 13.29 -1.62 -1.81
C TYR A 79 13.50 -3.13 -1.62
N LEU A 80 14.45 -3.69 -2.36
CA LEU A 80 14.72 -5.12 -2.39
C LEU A 80 15.63 -5.59 -1.25
N THR A 81 16.52 -4.73 -0.75
CA THR A 81 17.43 -5.06 0.36
C THR A 81 16.83 -4.81 1.73
N SER A 82 16.13 -3.68 1.91
CA SER A 82 15.78 -3.18 3.24
C SER A 82 14.58 -3.93 3.83
N PRO A 83 14.70 -4.50 5.05
CA PRO A 83 13.63 -5.26 5.71
C PRO A 83 12.33 -4.47 5.88
N LYS A 84 12.42 -3.16 6.09
CA LYS A 84 11.28 -2.24 6.33
C LYS A 84 10.24 -2.20 5.21
N TYR A 85 10.58 -2.67 4.01
CA TYR A 85 9.65 -2.72 2.87
C TYR A 85 8.86 -4.02 2.77
N TRP A 86 9.11 -4.96 3.68
CA TRP A 86 8.49 -6.28 3.72
C TRP A 86 7.62 -6.40 4.98
N GLN A 87 6.57 -7.20 4.92
CA GLN A 87 5.72 -7.40 6.09
C GLN A 87 6.52 -8.08 7.20
N HIS A 88 6.25 -7.67 8.44
CA HIS A 88 6.93 -8.18 9.63
C HIS A 88 8.47 -8.16 9.50
N ASP A 89 9.02 -7.13 8.83
CA ASP A 89 10.46 -7.00 8.57
C ASP A 89 11.08 -8.24 7.89
N ASN A 90 10.30 -8.89 7.01
CA ASN A 90 10.70 -10.11 6.31
C ASN A 90 10.92 -11.34 7.23
N LYS A 91 10.38 -11.36 8.45
CA LYS A 91 10.47 -12.55 9.33
C LYS A 91 9.84 -13.80 8.73
N ASP A 92 8.81 -13.63 7.90
CA ASP A 92 8.10 -14.74 7.25
C ASP A 92 8.76 -15.20 5.94
N GLY A 93 9.94 -14.69 5.58
CA GLY A 93 10.66 -15.10 4.37
C GLY A 93 10.08 -14.57 3.04
N GLN A 94 9.11 -13.65 3.08
CA GLN A 94 8.42 -13.08 1.90
C GLN A 94 9.38 -12.55 0.82
N ARG A 95 10.51 -11.98 1.23
CA ARG A 95 11.55 -11.47 0.33
C ARG A 95 12.18 -12.61 -0.47
N GLN A 96 12.46 -13.74 0.18
CA GLN A 96 13.05 -14.91 -0.48
C GLN A 96 12.05 -15.49 -1.49
N GLU A 97 10.78 -15.65 -1.07
CA GLU A 97 9.70 -16.08 -1.94
C GLU A 97 9.54 -15.13 -3.15
N PHE A 98 9.58 -13.82 -2.93
CA PHE A 98 9.49 -12.81 -3.98
C PHE A 98 10.64 -12.94 -4.99
N TYR A 99 11.86 -13.17 -4.53
CA TYR A 99 13.01 -13.38 -5.40
C TYR A 99 12.90 -14.68 -6.20
N GLN A 100 12.46 -15.78 -5.58
CA GLN A 100 12.31 -17.07 -6.27
C GLN A 100 11.23 -17.00 -7.36
N ASN A 101 10.06 -16.45 -7.01
CA ASN A 101 8.91 -16.35 -7.91
C ASN A 101 9.13 -15.39 -9.08
N LEU A 102 9.98 -14.38 -8.94
CA LEU A 102 10.23 -13.35 -9.96
C LEU A 102 11.67 -13.35 -10.46
N SER A 103 12.33 -14.51 -10.36
CA SER A 103 13.69 -14.75 -10.82
C SER A 103 13.81 -14.70 -12.35
N ILE A 104 15.05 -14.65 -12.84
CA ILE A 104 15.35 -14.85 -14.27
C ILE A 104 14.88 -16.25 -14.71
N TYR A 105 15.06 -17.25 -13.86
CA TYR A 105 14.58 -18.61 -14.11
C TYR A 105 13.04 -18.68 -14.23
N SER A 106 12.30 -17.99 -13.37
CA SER A 106 10.85 -17.95 -13.52
C SER A 106 10.43 -17.20 -14.79
N TRP A 107 11.16 -16.14 -15.17
CA TRP A 107 10.94 -15.44 -16.44
C TRP A 107 11.16 -16.33 -17.66
N THR A 108 12.22 -17.15 -17.70
CA THR A 108 12.51 -18.02 -18.85
C THR A 108 11.46 -19.11 -19.04
N ARG A 109 10.81 -19.56 -17.96
CA ARG A 109 9.71 -20.53 -17.99
C ARG A 109 8.36 -19.96 -18.40
N LEU A 110 8.20 -18.64 -18.47
CA LEU A 110 6.98 -18.03 -19.00
C LEU A 110 6.88 -18.30 -20.51
N SER A 111 5.66 -18.49 -20.99
CA SER A 111 5.39 -18.51 -22.43
C SER A 111 5.65 -17.13 -23.06
N GLU A 112 5.95 -17.08 -24.36
CA GLU A 112 6.14 -15.79 -25.07
C GLU A 112 4.92 -14.88 -24.98
N ILE A 113 3.71 -15.46 -24.94
CA ILE A 113 2.46 -14.73 -24.74
C ILE A 113 2.44 -14.06 -23.36
N GLU A 114 2.89 -14.74 -22.32
CA GLU A 114 2.96 -14.19 -20.96
C GLU A 114 4.04 -13.11 -20.84
N LYS A 115 5.23 -13.35 -21.39
CA LYS A 115 6.31 -12.35 -21.41
C LYS A 115 5.86 -11.05 -22.07
N LYS A 116 5.14 -11.13 -23.20
CA LYS A 116 4.58 -9.97 -23.92
C LYS A 116 3.47 -9.22 -23.17
N LYS A 117 2.83 -9.85 -22.17
CA LYS A 117 1.82 -9.19 -21.31
C LYS A 117 2.48 -8.30 -20.25
N HIS A 118 3.76 -8.48 -19.95
CA HIS A 118 4.46 -7.61 -19.02
C HIS A 118 4.73 -6.23 -19.63
N GLN A 119 4.66 -5.21 -18.78
CA GLN A 119 4.93 -3.81 -19.10
C GLN A 119 5.86 -3.26 -18.02
N LEU A 120 6.75 -2.34 -18.37
CA LEU A 120 7.72 -1.74 -17.44
C LEU A 120 7.02 -1.21 -16.19
N THR A 121 5.87 -0.58 -16.36
CA THR A 121 5.03 -0.08 -15.28
C THR A 121 3.67 -0.77 -15.21
N ASN A 122 3.02 -0.73 -14.05
CA ASN A 122 1.66 -1.24 -13.81
C ASN A 122 1.45 -2.75 -14.07
N CYS A 123 2.53 -3.48 -14.35
CA CYS A 123 2.53 -4.93 -14.30
C CYS A 123 2.45 -5.36 -12.82
N ASN A 124 1.34 -6.00 -12.45
CA ASN A 124 1.22 -6.64 -11.15
C ASN A 124 1.28 -8.16 -11.36
N PRO A 125 2.47 -8.76 -11.20
CA PRO A 125 2.63 -10.19 -11.44
C PRO A 125 1.95 -11.05 -10.38
N TYR A 126 1.51 -10.44 -9.28
CA TYR A 126 0.69 -11.08 -8.26
C TYR A 126 -0.65 -11.55 -8.83
N PHE A 127 -1.09 -11.06 -9.99
CA PHE A 127 -2.32 -11.53 -10.65
C PHE A 127 -2.14 -12.76 -11.53
N HIS A 128 -0.93 -13.17 -11.89
CA HIS A 128 -0.73 -14.35 -12.75
C HIS A 128 -1.12 -15.65 -12.03
N LYS A 129 -0.90 -15.72 -10.71
CA LYS A 129 -1.31 -16.86 -9.87
C LYS A 129 -2.84 -16.97 -9.69
N TYR A 130 -3.59 -15.96 -10.09
CA TYR A 130 -5.04 -15.96 -10.01
C TYR A 130 -5.64 -16.16 -11.40
N SER A 131 -6.48 -17.19 -11.56
CA SER A 131 -7.30 -17.37 -12.75
C SER A 131 -8.69 -16.81 -12.50
N PHE A 132 -9.20 -16.02 -13.45
CA PHE A 132 -10.57 -15.52 -13.55
C PHE A 132 -10.75 -14.88 -14.91
N ASP A 133 -12.01 -14.66 -15.31
CA ASP A 133 -12.32 -13.89 -16.50
C ASP A 133 -12.05 -12.40 -16.25
N ARG A 134 -10.88 -11.96 -16.70
CA ARG A 134 -10.38 -10.60 -16.50
C ARG A 134 -11.13 -9.58 -17.34
N ASP A 135 -11.50 -9.95 -18.56
CA ASP A 135 -12.07 -9.02 -19.53
C ASP A 135 -13.55 -8.79 -19.22
N ALA A 136 -14.30 -9.85 -18.93
CA ALA A 136 -15.68 -9.72 -18.47
C ALA A 136 -15.78 -8.96 -17.14
N PHE A 137 -14.82 -9.17 -16.21
CA PHE A 137 -14.75 -8.41 -14.96
C PHE A 137 -14.48 -6.92 -15.20
N LEU A 138 -13.51 -6.59 -16.06
CA LEU A 138 -13.17 -5.19 -16.35
C LEU A 138 -14.31 -4.48 -17.08
N GLN A 139 -15.00 -5.17 -17.99
CA GLN A 139 -16.14 -4.62 -18.70
C GLN A 139 -17.27 -4.27 -17.73
N GLU A 140 -17.65 -5.20 -16.82
CA GLU A 140 -18.69 -4.92 -15.82
C GLU A 140 -18.28 -3.78 -14.88
N ILE A 141 -17.02 -3.74 -14.42
CA ILE A 141 -16.59 -2.71 -13.48
C ILE A 141 -16.51 -1.33 -14.13
N LYS A 142 -16.10 -1.25 -15.40
CA LYS A 142 -16.05 0.03 -16.13
C LYS A 142 -17.44 0.53 -16.51
N SER A 143 -18.41 -0.35 -16.71
CA SER A 143 -19.79 0.04 -17.01
C SER A 143 -20.57 0.54 -15.80
N LYS A 144 -20.04 0.34 -14.58
CA LYS A 144 -20.69 0.83 -13.36
C LYS A 144 -20.46 2.32 -13.17
N GLU A 145 -21.56 3.03 -12.90
CA GLU A 145 -21.52 4.46 -12.59
C GLU A 145 -20.79 4.75 -11.27
N PRO A 146 -20.16 5.93 -11.14
CA PRO A 146 -19.67 6.43 -9.87
C PRO A 146 -20.78 6.42 -8.80
N GLY A 147 -20.46 5.99 -7.58
CA GLY A 147 -21.41 5.91 -6.47
C GLY A 147 -22.15 4.57 -6.35
N SER A 148 -22.16 3.75 -7.40
CA SER A 148 -22.78 2.43 -7.40
C SER A 148 -22.22 1.48 -6.33
N ILE A 149 -23.06 0.55 -5.89
CA ILE A 149 -22.73 -0.41 -4.84
C ILE A 149 -21.92 -1.56 -5.44
N VAL A 150 -20.68 -1.71 -4.98
CA VAL A 150 -19.75 -2.76 -5.45
C VAL A 150 -19.28 -3.60 -4.27
N THR A 151 -19.73 -4.85 -4.22
CA THR A 151 -19.27 -5.84 -3.23
C THR A 151 -18.14 -6.69 -3.83
N TRP A 152 -16.89 -6.27 -3.64
CA TRP A 152 -15.72 -6.93 -4.24
C TRP A 152 -15.60 -8.43 -3.94
N SER A 153 -15.93 -8.86 -2.72
CA SER A 153 -15.93 -10.28 -2.36
C SER A 153 -16.98 -11.10 -3.13
N ARG A 154 -18.11 -10.49 -3.48
CA ARG A 154 -19.14 -11.13 -4.32
C ARG A 154 -18.65 -11.23 -5.76
N LEU A 155 -17.99 -10.20 -6.27
CA LEU A 155 -17.37 -10.25 -7.61
C LEU A 155 -16.28 -11.34 -7.69
N ALA A 156 -15.50 -11.52 -6.62
CA ALA A 156 -14.49 -12.58 -6.58
C ALA A 156 -15.11 -13.98 -6.71
N LYS A 157 -16.30 -14.20 -6.14
CA LYS A 157 -17.06 -15.44 -6.33
C LYS A 157 -17.72 -15.51 -7.72
N LYS A 158 -18.32 -14.41 -8.19
CA LYS A 158 -19.02 -14.34 -9.48
C LYS A 158 -18.10 -14.68 -10.65
N TYR A 159 -16.89 -14.15 -10.63
CA TYR A 159 -15.88 -14.37 -11.67
C TYR A 159 -14.96 -15.56 -11.38
N ASP A 160 -15.32 -16.38 -10.39
CA ASP A 160 -14.60 -17.59 -10.02
C ASP A 160 -13.09 -17.37 -9.85
N LEU A 161 -12.72 -16.32 -9.09
CA LEU A 161 -11.33 -15.98 -8.82
C LEU A 161 -10.68 -17.13 -8.06
N LYS A 162 -9.77 -17.85 -8.72
CA LYS A 162 -9.13 -19.04 -8.18
C LYS A 162 -7.64 -18.86 -7.98
N ILE A 163 -7.14 -19.38 -6.87
CA ILE A 163 -5.74 -19.71 -6.65
C ILE A 163 -5.71 -21.16 -6.17
N ASN A 164 -4.92 -22.03 -6.81
CA ASN A 164 -4.89 -23.47 -6.51
C ASN A 164 -6.29 -24.10 -6.42
N ASN A 165 -7.15 -23.82 -7.42
CA ASN A 165 -8.55 -24.26 -7.52
C ASN A 165 -9.50 -23.82 -6.39
N ARG A 166 -9.12 -22.85 -5.55
CA ARG A 166 -9.99 -22.32 -4.49
C ARG A 166 -10.14 -20.80 -4.57
N VAL A 167 -11.30 -20.30 -4.16
CA VAL A 167 -11.51 -18.85 -4.02
C VAL A 167 -10.73 -18.34 -2.82
N PRO A 168 -9.79 -17.40 -2.99
CA PRO A 168 -8.99 -16.90 -1.89
C PRO A 168 -9.84 -16.08 -0.90
N LEU A 169 -9.54 -16.21 0.39
CA LEU A 169 -10.18 -15.43 1.46
C LEU A 169 -10.10 -13.92 1.23
N ASN A 170 -8.98 -13.46 0.64
CA ASN A 170 -8.73 -12.07 0.29
C ASN A 170 -9.11 -11.72 -1.17
N GLY A 171 -9.93 -12.54 -1.84
CA GLY A 171 -10.25 -12.37 -3.26
C GLY A 171 -10.87 -11.02 -3.64
N GLY A 172 -11.67 -10.43 -2.75
CA GLY A 172 -12.19 -9.08 -2.96
C GLY A 172 -11.10 -8.01 -3.03
N GLN A 173 -10.07 -8.12 -2.19
CA GLN A 173 -8.92 -7.21 -2.22
C GLN A 173 -8.11 -7.39 -3.51
N VAL A 174 -7.91 -8.64 -3.93
CA VAL A 174 -7.21 -9.00 -5.17
C VAL A 174 -7.90 -8.35 -6.37
N LEU A 175 -9.22 -8.48 -6.52
CA LEU A 175 -9.95 -7.86 -7.63
C LEU A 175 -9.93 -6.32 -7.58
N MET A 176 -10.01 -5.73 -6.39
CA MET A 176 -9.92 -4.28 -6.22
C MET A 176 -8.56 -3.76 -6.68
N ASP A 177 -7.47 -4.42 -6.27
CA ASP A 177 -6.12 -4.06 -6.69
C ASP A 177 -5.90 -4.31 -8.19
N PHE A 178 -6.57 -5.32 -8.77
CA PHE A 178 -6.55 -5.57 -10.22
C PHE A 178 -7.27 -4.47 -11.00
N ALA A 179 -8.47 -4.08 -10.57
CA ALA A 179 -9.20 -2.96 -11.17
C ALA A 179 -8.37 -1.66 -11.10
N ARG A 180 -7.73 -1.40 -9.95
CA ARG A 180 -6.85 -0.23 -9.76
C ARG A 180 -5.66 -0.26 -10.71
N SER A 181 -5.02 -1.42 -10.90
CA SER A 181 -3.88 -1.55 -11.83
C SER A 181 -4.27 -1.33 -13.29
N LYS A 182 -5.55 -1.54 -13.63
CA LYS A 182 -6.15 -1.28 -14.94
C LYS A 182 -6.76 0.12 -15.09
N GLY A 183 -6.46 1.03 -14.16
CA GLY A 183 -6.86 2.44 -14.23
C GLY A 183 -8.26 2.74 -13.72
N VAL A 184 -8.96 1.77 -13.14
CA VAL A 184 -10.29 2.01 -12.56
C VAL A 184 -10.13 2.79 -11.25
N ARG A 185 -10.86 3.91 -11.12
CA ARG A 185 -10.93 4.70 -9.88
C ARG A 185 -11.80 4.00 -8.84
N VAL A 186 -11.28 2.95 -8.20
CA VAL A 186 -12.02 2.11 -7.23
C VAL A 186 -12.68 2.88 -6.08
N PHE A 187 -12.16 4.05 -5.71
CA PHE A 187 -12.73 4.93 -4.68
C PHE A 187 -14.01 5.69 -5.12
N GLN A 188 -14.37 5.59 -6.41
CA GLN A 188 -15.60 6.20 -6.92
C GLN A 188 -16.84 5.37 -6.55
N PHE A 189 -16.68 4.08 -6.32
CA PHE A 189 -17.76 3.17 -5.94
C PHE A 189 -18.03 3.25 -4.44
N ASN A 190 -19.23 2.85 -4.03
CA ASN A 190 -19.65 2.81 -2.63
C ASN A 190 -19.58 4.16 -1.89
N LYS A 191 -19.66 5.29 -2.61
CA LYS A 191 -19.70 6.63 -2.00
C LYS A 191 -20.96 6.83 -1.17
N HIS A 192 -22.10 6.29 -1.63
CA HIS A 192 -23.41 6.41 -0.97
C HIS A 192 -23.66 5.28 0.04
N THR A 193 -22.99 4.13 -0.10
CA THR A 193 -22.96 3.05 0.89
C THR A 193 -21.97 3.33 2.02
N ARG A 194 -22.18 4.45 2.72
CA ARG A 194 -22.18 4.46 4.20
C ARG A 194 -23.47 3.79 4.71
N ILE A 195 -23.96 2.73 4.08
CA ILE A 195 -25.23 2.09 4.44
C ILE A 195 -24.95 1.06 5.52
N SER A 196 -25.00 1.55 6.77
CA SER A 196 -25.68 0.95 7.94
C SER A 196 -25.18 1.64 9.23
N GLY A 197 -25.27 2.97 9.38
CA GLY A 197 -24.80 3.64 10.61
C GLY A 197 -23.34 3.35 11.01
N ARG A 198 -22.51 2.89 10.06
CA ARG A 198 -21.09 2.56 10.26
C ARG A 198 -20.27 3.74 9.77
N ASP A 199 -20.35 4.82 10.53
CA ASP A 199 -19.49 5.97 10.37
C ASP A 199 -18.01 5.56 10.41
N PHE A 200 -17.19 6.31 9.67
CA PHE A 200 -15.73 6.31 9.82
C PHE A 200 -15.33 6.58 11.29
N LYS A 201 -16.20 7.24 12.07
CA LYS A 201 -16.07 7.47 13.52
C LYS A 201 -16.26 6.20 14.39
N ARG A 202 -16.82 5.07 13.90
CA ARG A 202 -17.19 3.90 14.73
C ARG A 202 -16.99 2.48 14.13
N ARG A 203 -15.97 2.24 13.29
CA ARG A 203 -15.32 0.90 13.34
C ARG A 203 -14.46 0.84 14.58
N VAL A 204 -15.10 0.58 15.71
CA VAL A 204 -14.39 0.07 16.88
C VAL A 204 -13.87 -1.30 16.44
N ARG A 205 -12.57 -1.39 16.12
CA ARG A 205 -11.90 -2.68 15.97
C ARG A 205 -12.27 -3.48 17.21
N LYS A 206 -12.75 -4.70 17.06
CA LYS A 206 -13.04 -5.57 18.20
C LYS A 206 -11.99 -6.66 18.24
N SER A 207 -11.46 -6.95 19.41
CA SER A 207 -10.63 -8.12 19.64
C SER A 207 -11.46 -9.15 20.39
N ILE A 208 -11.32 -10.42 20.00
CA ILE A 208 -11.92 -11.51 20.76
C ILE A 208 -11.01 -11.77 21.96
N LYS A 209 -11.52 -11.55 23.17
CA LYS A 209 -10.82 -11.91 24.40
C LYS A 209 -11.51 -13.10 25.04
N ARG A 210 -10.72 -14.01 25.58
CA ARG A 210 -11.23 -15.09 26.43
C ARG A 210 -11.41 -14.52 27.83
N ILE A 211 -12.65 -14.44 28.29
CA ILE A 211 -12.97 -14.05 29.65
C ILE A 211 -13.53 -15.31 30.32
N VAL A 212 -12.78 -15.85 31.28
CA VAL A 212 -13.08 -17.08 32.00
C VAL A 212 -13.26 -18.28 31.04
N LYS A 213 -14.49 -18.65 30.68
CA LYS A 213 -14.81 -19.79 29.81
C LYS A 213 -15.42 -19.39 28.46
N SER A 214 -15.74 -18.11 28.24
CA SER A 214 -16.38 -17.63 27.01
C SER A 214 -15.46 -16.72 26.19
N ARG A 215 -15.71 -16.67 24.88
CA ARG A 215 -15.05 -15.74 23.95
C ARG A 215 -15.96 -14.52 23.80
N VAL A 216 -15.52 -13.38 24.30
CA VAL A 216 -16.28 -12.12 24.23
C VAL A 216 -15.58 -11.17 23.26
N SER A 217 -16.38 -10.56 22.38
CA SER A 217 -15.90 -9.57 21.43
C SER A 217 -15.83 -8.19 22.09
N VAL A 218 -14.65 -7.75 22.51
CA VAL A 218 -14.45 -6.45 23.17
C VAL A 218 -13.91 -5.39 22.21
N PRO A 219 -14.27 -4.11 22.38
CA PRO A 219 -13.59 -2.98 21.76
C PRO A 219 -12.07 -3.02 21.93
N THR A 220 -11.33 -2.90 20.83
CA THR A 220 -9.90 -2.61 20.84
C THR A 220 -9.72 -1.14 21.24
N PRO A 221 -8.99 -0.85 22.32
CA PRO A 221 -8.74 0.50 22.76
C PRO A 221 -8.03 1.31 21.66
N ARG A 222 -8.38 2.59 21.55
CA ARG A 222 -7.67 3.51 20.63
C ARG A 222 -6.25 3.74 21.18
N THR A 223 -5.27 3.83 20.29
CA THR A 223 -3.92 4.22 20.70
C THR A 223 -3.91 5.67 21.19
N ALA A 224 -3.05 5.99 22.16
CA ALA A 224 -2.91 7.35 22.69
C ALA A 224 -2.70 8.39 21.57
N HIS A 225 -1.86 8.07 20.58
CA HIS A 225 -1.63 8.93 19.43
C HIS A 225 -2.91 9.27 18.65
N LYS A 226 -3.79 8.28 18.41
CA LYS A 226 -5.07 8.52 17.71
C LYS A 226 -6.02 9.38 18.53
N ILE A 227 -6.02 9.21 19.85
CA ILE A 227 -6.83 10.03 20.75
C ILE A 227 -6.33 11.48 20.69
N HIS A 228 -5.01 11.68 20.76
CA HIS A 228 -4.40 13.00 20.68
C HIS A 228 -4.73 13.73 19.36
N THR A 229 -4.58 13.06 18.22
CA THR A 229 -4.92 13.65 16.92
C THR A 229 -6.42 13.98 16.80
N ASP A 230 -7.30 13.12 17.32
CA ASP A 230 -8.77 13.36 17.33
C ASP A 230 -9.10 14.60 18.19
N VAL A 231 -8.53 14.70 19.39
CA VAL A 231 -8.71 15.88 20.28
C VAL A 231 -8.19 17.14 19.61
N GLN A 232 -6.96 17.15 19.09
CA GLN A 232 -6.39 18.32 18.40
C GLN A 232 -7.24 18.76 17.19
N THR A 233 -7.71 17.80 16.40
CA THR A 233 -8.56 18.10 15.24
C THR A 233 -9.85 18.76 15.70
N ARG A 234 -10.51 18.21 16.72
CA ARG A 234 -11.78 18.73 17.25
C ARG A 234 -11.63 20.08 17.94
N THR A 235 -10.50 20.32 18.60
CA THR A 235 -10.17 21.65 19.12
C THR A 235 -9.97 22.65 17.98
N ARG A 236 -9.26 22.27 16.92
CA ARG A 236 -9.05 23.14 15.75
C ARG A 236 -10.35 23.44 14.99
N THR A 237 -11.29 22.49 14.93
CA THR A 237 -12.58 22.69 14.27
C THR A 237 -13.61 23.39 15.16
N GLY A 238 -13.27 23.73 16.41
CA GLY A 238 -14.21 24.30 17.38
C GLY A 238 -15.30 23.33 17.85
N GLU A 239 -15.15 22.02 17.56
CA GLU A 239 -16.08 20.98 18.05
C GLU A 239 -15.85 20.72 19.56
N ILE A 240 -14.63 20.99 20.05
CA ILE A 240 -14.30 20.96 21.48
C ILE A 240 -13.55 22.25 21.84
N ASN A 241 -14.19 23.11 22.63
CA ASN A 241 -13.56 24.31 23.14
C ASN A 241 -12.86 24.00 24.47
N ILE A 242 -11.54 23.94 24.46
CA ILE A 242 -10.72 23.77 25.66
C ILE A 242 -10.19 25.16 26.04
N GLY A 243 -10.57 25.65 27.23
CA GLY A 243 -10.07 26.93 27.76
C GLY A 243 -10.89 28.17 27.40
N MET A 244 -12.02 28.04 26.70
CA MET A 244 -12.95 29.16 26.55
C MET A 244 -13.79 29.33 27.83
N PRO A 245 -13.86 30.55 28.41
CA PRO A 245 -14.76 30.82 29.52
C PRO A 245 -16.22 30.67 29.05
N ILE A 246 -16.96 29.75 29.67
CA ILE A 246 -18.36 29.42 29.33
C ILE A 246 -19.30 30.61 29.59
N ALA A 247 -18.90 31.54 30.46
CA ALA A 247 -19.55 32.83 30.66
C ALA A 247 -18.47 33.87 31.01
N PRO A 248 -18.63 35.14 30.59
CA PRO A 248 -17.77 36.22 31.06
C PRO A 248 -17.87 36.30 32.59
N LYS A 249 -16.74 36.13 33.27
CA LYS A 249 -16.69 36.31 34.73
C LYS A 249 -16.71 37.80 35.03
N THR A 250 -17.79 38.25 35.66
CA THR A 250 -17.88 39.61 36.21
C THR A 250 -17.19 39.64 37.57
N PHE A 251 -16.22 40.53 37.73
CA PHE A 251 -15.62 40.79 39.04
C PHE A 251 -16.15 42.13 39.54
N LYS A 252 -16.71 42.10 40.76
CA LYS A 252 -16.99 43.32 41.52
C LYS A 252 -15.74 43.69 42.30
N LYS A 253 -15.27 44.92 42.13
CA LYS A 253 -14.23 45.48 42.99
C LYS A 253 -14.82 46.66 43.73
N ASP A 254 -14.93 46.52 45.04
CA ASP A 254 -15.35 47.59 45.91
C ASP A 254 -14.12 48.43 46.24
N LEU A 255 -14.24 49.74 46.02
CA LEU A 255 -13.19 50.70 46.31
C LEU A 255 -13.74 51.70 47.33
N ILE A 256 -13.02 51.88 48.43
CA ILE A 256 -13.33 52.96 49.36
C ILE A 256 -12.65 54.22 48.83
N SER A 257 -13.46 55.21 48.47
CA SER A 257 -13.01 56.54 48.07
C SER A 257 -12.32 57.25 49.24
N PRO A 258 -11.45 58.24 48.99
CA PRO A 258 -10.75 58.97 50.04
C PRO A 258 -11.67 59.68 51.05
N ASP A 259 -12.92 59.93 50.68
CA ASP A 259 -13.99 60.52 51.51
C ASP A 259 -14.74 59.47 52.36
N GLY A 260 -14.32 58.19 52.31
CA GLY A 260 -14.90 57.09 53.06
C GLY A 260 -16.13 56.45 52.41
N THR A 261 -16.53 56.86 51.21
CA THR A 261 -17.68 56.27 50.50
C THR A 261 -17.28 55.01 49.72
N LEU A 262 -18.12 53.97 49.76
CA LEU A 262 -17.89 52.73 49.01
C LEU A 262 -18.39 52.93 47.56
N THR A 263 -17.53 52.67 46.58
CA THR A 263 -17.88 52.70 45.15
C THR A 263 -17.67 51.32 44.52
N GLU A 264 -18.71 50.81 43.85
CA GLU A 264 -18.64 49.54 43.12
C GLU A 264 -18.17 49.77 41.68
N ASN A 265 -17.06 49.17 41.28
CA ASN A 265 -16.60 49.15 39.89
C ASN A 265 -16.74 47.74 39.30
N ASN A 266 -17.62 47.57 38.31
CA ASN A 266 -17.81 46.33 37.58
C ASN A 266 -16.87 46.29 36.37
N ARG A 267 -15.96 45.32 36.30
CA ARG A 267 -15.14 45.07 35.10
C ARG A 267 -15.52 43.74 34.45
N PHE A 268 -15.67 43.79 33.12
CA PHE A 268 -15.80 42.62 32.25
C PHE A 268 -14.42 42.30 31.66
N MET A 269 -13.94 41.07 31.81
CA MET A 269 -12.80 40.61 31.01
C MET A 269 -13.33 39.92 29.75
N GLU A 270 -13.10 40.54 28.60
CA GLU A 270 -13.20 39.84 27.31
C GLU A 270 -11.95 38.96 27.16
N GLY A 271 -12.17 37.66 26.88
CA GLY A 271 -11.06 36.73 26.67
C GLY A 271 -10.40 36.99 25.31
N ASN A 272 -9.08 37.12 25.31
CA ASN A 272 -8.25 37.17 24.09
C ASN A 272 -8.31 35.87 23.29
#